data_AF-A0A4Q4T914-F1
#
_entry.id   AF-A0A4Q4T914-F1
#
_cell.length_a   1.000
_cell.length_b   1.000
_cell.length_c   1.000
_cell.angle_alpha   90.00
_cell.angle_beta   90.00
_cell.angle_gamma   90.00
#
_symmetry.space_group_name_H-M   'P 1'
#
loop_
_entity.id
_entity.type
_entity.pdbx_description
1 polymer ?
#
loop_
_entity_poly.entity_id
_entity_poly.type
_entity_poly.pdbx_seq_one_letter_code
_entity_poly.pdbx_strand_id
1 'polypeptide(L)'
;MLRDQKVSEVNLFSSSVSWLSRKGRGTQVTPSAIGTIIGGLADERLVFTVDSVIDRKTSHRTQRKWQTFLNRSPSQDKGPVPKPHAGRPGPGAYHWSPGSSRRPNVEFLFVVLEAVVLEDELVNNLQPEADMWGTLRPPKTWKGFCSGERVGDVFRYKNGTATRAPEYNWFRPGPGQLGGIVRWNFAALDENGCAYPTYEPCPPHTTRTVFDCGPFLPTVINLRDASVNPMNEEEDGDYHVDEEWEGVDESEDESNHVDVDMGGSSSFNESEGQNIDPTDCTMYEYMDWHSEGDDEFWFRMRFEHDSGVSRISVGDDAELCVAAFNPTWVPTIVSESYLHPQIKQASRGLGGDMATLIGLLALTQAPGHCGNAFAPGVWKRNNWGGKRHPNASPRREDQRRGVIVHIAWLPGQDLHEAWWNLREFELHGVAVRERWND
;
A
#
# COMPACT_ATOMS: atom_id res chain seq x y z
N MET A 1 -55.19 17.94 34.11
CA MET A 1 -53.97 17.36 34.70
C MET A 1 -53.09 16.87 33.56
N LEU A 2 -52.27 17.77 33.01
CA LEU A 2 -51.23 17.44 32.04
C LEU A 2 -49.96 17.03 32.82
N ARG A 3 -49.24 16.01 32.34
CA ARG A 3 -47.86 15.74 32.74
C ARG A 3 -46.98 15.88 31.50
N ASP A 4 -46.18 16.94 31.51
CA ASP A 4 -45.04 17.15 30.62
C ASP A 4 -43.93 16.16 30.97
N GLN A 5 -43.40 15.47 29.97
CA GLN A 5 -42.14 14.74 30.08
C GLN A 5 -41.13 15.39 29.13
N LYS A 6 -40.16 16.09 29.73
CA LYS A 6 -39.01 16.69 29.06
C LYS A 6 -38.15 15.59 28.44
N VAL A 7 -37.91 15.69 27.14
CA VAL A 7 -36.84 14.96 26.44
C VAL A 7 -35.56 15.77 26.59
N SER A 8 -34.52 15.12 27.10
CA SER A 8 -33.17 15.68 27.24
C SER A 8 -32.43 15.49 25.91
N GLU A 9 -32.14 16.58 25.21
CA GLU A 9 -31.16 16.59 24.12
C GLU A 9 -29.75 16.38 24.70
N VAL A 10 -29.10 15.28 24.33
CA VAL A 10 -27.66 15.08 24.56
C VAL A 10 -26.92 15.58 23.33
N ASN A 11 -26.39 16.80 23.43
CA ASN A 11 -25.46 17.37 22.46
C ASN A 11 -24.13 16.63 22.54
N LEU A 12 -23.73 15.98 21.44
CA LEU A 12 -22.38 15.49 21.24
C LEU A 12 -21.44 16.68 21.02
N PHE A 13 -20.53 16.91 21.96
CA PHE A 13 -19.48 17.92 21.87
C PHE A 13 -18.48 17.55 20.78
N SER A 14 -18.45 18.36 19.72
CA SER A 14 -17.33 18.49 18.80
C SER A 14 -16.16 19.14 19.53
N SER A 15 -15.04 18.44 19.64
CA SER A 15 -13.78 18.96 20.16
C SER A 15 -13.12 19.91 19.15
N SER A 16 -13.53 21.18 19.18
CA SER A 16 -12.84 22.27 18.50
C SER A 16 -11.65 22.75 19.34
N VAL A 17 -10.43 22.54 18.85
CA VAL A 17 -9.21 23.15 19.40
C VAL A 17 -9.18 24.63 19.02
N SER A 18 -9.49 25.50 19.97
CA SER A 18 -9.40 26.96 19.80
C SER A 18 -8.00 27.47 20.12
N TRP A 19 -7.39 28.18 19.16
CA TRP A 19 -6.14 28.92 19.36
C TRP A 19 -6.35 30.13 20.28
N LEU A 20 -5.67 30.14 21.41
CA LEU A 20 -5.56 31.27 22.34
C LEU A 20 -4.63 32.34 21.75
N SER A 21 -5.20 33.39 21.15
CA SER A 21 -4.48 34.64 20.89
C SER A 21 -4.24 35.43 22.18
N ARG A 22 -2.97 35.59 22.51
CA ARG A 22 -2.48 36.43 23.61
C ARG A 22 -2.57 37.91 23.20
N LYS A 23 -3.50 38.66 23.80
CA LYS A 23 -3.67 40.12 23.60
C LYS A 23 -2.84 40.90 24.64
N GLY A 24 -1.90 41.71 24.18
CA GLY A 24 -1.21 42.74 24.98
C GLY A 24 -2.03 44.04 25.05
N ARG A 25 -1.96 44.72 26.19
CA ARG A 25 -2.70 45.94 26.57
C ARG A 25 -2.01 47.25 26.16
N GLY A 26 -2.82 48.30 26.04
CA GLY A 26 -2.48 49.73 26.13
C GLY A 26 -2.54 50.44 24.77
N THR A 27 -3.23 51.57 24.54
CA THR A 27 -3.64 52.65 25.45
C THR A 27 -4.77 53.49 24.82
N GLN A 28 -5.80 53.77 25.63
CA GLN A 28 -6.71 54.92 25.72
C GLN A 28 -7.12 55.87 24.55
N VAL A 29 -8.45 56.08 24.54
CA VAL A 29 -9.25 57.33 24.38
C VAL A 29 -9.86 57.68 23.01
N THR A 30 -11.19 57.51 23.01
CA THR A 30 -12.33 57.92 22.15
C THR A 30 -12.60 59.45 22.12
N PRO A 31 -13.67 60.00 21.47
CA PRO A 31 -14.61 59.48 20.43
C PRO A 31 -14.97 60.47 19.29
N SER A 32 -15.87 60.01 18.39
CA SER A 32 -16.90 60.78 17.65
C SER A 32 -16.43 61.45 16.34
N ALA A 33 -17.17 61.49 15.23
CA ALA A 33 -18.58 61.22 14.96
C ALA A 33 -18.79 61.02 13.43
N ILE A 34 -19.89 60.33 13.07
CA ILE A 34 -20.85 60.64 11.98
C ILE A 34 -20.30 60.87 10.55
N GLY A 35 -20.78 60.09 9.58
CA GLY A 35 -20.71 60.50 8.17
C GLY A 35 -21.06 59.44 7.14
N THR A 36 -22.26 59.58 6.57
CA THR A 36 -22.89 58.74 5.55
C THR A 36 -22.25 58.83 4.15
N ILE A 37 -22.35 57.72 3.42
CA ILE A 37 -22.13 57.48 1.98
C ILE A 37 -22.78 58.54 1.08
N ILE A 38 -22.08 59.13 0.09
CA ILE A 38 -22.50 59.36 -1.33
C ILE A 38 -21.26 59.64 -2.21
N GLY A 39 -21.10 58.83 -3.28
CA GLY A 39 -20.72 59.17 -4.67
C GLY A 39 -19.55 60.11 -5.00
N GLY A 40 -18.66 59.65 -5.90
CA GLY A 40 -17.79 60.53 -6.69
C GLY A 40 -16.77 59.79 -7.56
N LEU A 41 -17.01 59.79 -8.88
CA LEU A 41 -16.07 59.39 -9.92
C LEU A 41 -14.79 60.25 -9.94
N ALA A 42 -13.63 59.62 -10.20
CA ALA A 42 -12.50 60.07 -11.02
C ALA A 42 -11.32 59.12 -10.69
N ASP A 43 -11.02 58.12 -11.53
CA ASP A 43 -9.98 58.18 -12.56
C ASP A 43 -8.72 58.94 -12.12
N GLU A 44 -7.70 58.21 -11.67
CA GLU A 44 -6.30 58.59 -11.85
C GLU A 44 -5.39 57.36 -11.64
N ARG A 45 -4.71 56.98 -12.72
CA ARG A 45 -3.65 55.96 -12.75
C ARG A 45 -2.44 56.48 -12.00
N LEU A 46 -1.93 55.69 -11.05
CA LEU A 46 -0.59 55.88 -10.50
C LEU A 46 0.28 54.65 -10.81
N VAL A 47 1.22 54.89 -11.73
CA VAL A 47 2.40 54.09 -12.02
C VAL A 47 3.33 54.18 -10.81
N PHE A 48 3.74 53.02 -10.27
CA PHE A 48 4.92 52.94 -9.42
C PHE A 48 5.93 52.00 -10.06
N THR A 49 6.95 52.63 -10.67
CA THR A 49 8.29 52.09 -10.86
C THR A 49 8.95 51.88 -9.50
N VAL A 50 9.54 50.71 -9.29
CA VAL A 50 10.56 50.50 -8.24
C VAL A 50 11.83 50.03 -8.95
N ASP A 51 12.81 50.92 -8.98
CA ASP A 51 14.19 50.65 -9.33
C ASP A 51 14.81 49.69 -8.31
N SER A 52 15.40 48.60 -8.80
CA SER A 52 16.49 47.93 -8.08
C SER A 52 17.66 47.74 -9.03
N VAL A 53 18.62 48.64 -8.85
CA VAL A 53 19.95 48.59 -9.44
C VAL A 53 20.75 47.53 -8.70
N ILE A 54 21.03 46.40 -9.35
CA ILE A 54 22.17 45.54 -8.98
C ILE A 54 23.06 45.37 -10.20
N ASP A 55 24.26 45.89 -10.00
CA ASP A 55 25.41 45.98 -10.89
C ASP A 55 25.83 44.58 -11.41
N ARG A 56 25.80 44.38 -12.73
CA ARG A 56 26.41 43.24 -13.41
C ARG A 56 27.42 43.76 -14.43
N LYS A 57 28.68 43.84 -14.01
CA LYS A 57 29.80 43.91 -14.93
C LYS A 57 30.08 42.54 -15.54
N THR A 58 30.11 42.59 -16.87
CA THR A 58 30.53 41.61 -17.86
C THR A 58 31.90 40.99 -17.62
N SER A 59 32.04 39.73 -18.07
CA SER A 59 33.08 39.26 -19.01
C SER A 59 33.79 37.98 -18.56
N HIS A 60 33.53 36.83 -19.20
CA HIS A 60 34.40 36.33 -20.27
C HIS A 60 33.93 34.96 -20.77
N ARG A 61 33.98 34.89 -22.10
CA ARG A 61 33.82 33.79 -23.02
C ARG A 61 34.91 32.73 -22.83
N THR A 62 34.52 31.47 -22.58
CA THR A 62 35.40 30.32 -22.86
C THR A 62 34.58 29.12 -23.33
N GLN A 63 34.50 28.94 -24.65
CA GLN A 63 34.20 27.65 -25.26
C GLN A 63 35.30 26.66 -24.87
N ARG A 64 34.93 25.53 -24.25
CA ARG A 64 35.80 24.34 -24.24
C ARG A 64 35.21 23.28 -25.15
N LYS A 65 35.79 23.27 -26.34
CA LYS A 65 35.84 22.21 -27.33
C LYS A 65 36.61 21.03 -26.71
N TRP A 66 35.97 19.89 -26.49
CA TRP A 66 36.67 18.62 -26.29
C TRP A 66 36.40 17.76 -27.51
N GLN A 67 37.42 17.67 -28.37
CA GLN A 67 37.46 16.80 -29.53
C GLN A 67 38.76 16.00 -29.44
N THR A 68 38.59 14.67 -29.41
CA THR A 68 39.50 13.63 -29.97
C THR A 68 40.82 13.28 -29.26
N PHE A 69 41.25 12.03 -29.53
CA PHE A 69 42.34 11.19 -29.00
C PHE A 69 41.93 10.39 -27.74
N LEU A 70 41.91 9.05 -27.71
CA LEU A 70 42.73 8.02 -28.40
C LEU A 70 41.94 6.77 -28.81
N ASN A 71 42.22 6.31 -30.02
CA ASN A 71 42.14 4.92 -30.44
C ASN A 71 43.01 4.03 -29.55
N ARG A 72 42.47 2.92 -29.03
CA ARG A 72 43.19 1.63 -28.97
C ARG A 72 42.25 0.48 -28.64
N SER A 73 41.88 -0.28 -29.67
CA SER A 73 41.50 -1.68 -29.52
C SER A 73 42.76 -2.52 -29.28
N PRO A 74 42.64 -3.61 -28.51
CA PRO A 74 43.15 -4.87 -29.00
C PRO A 74 42.05 -5.94 -28.99
N SER A 75 42.02 -6.64 -30.12
CA SER A 75 41.36 -7.92 -30.36
C SER A 75 41.50 -8.87 -29.17
N GLN A 76 40.39 -9.25 -28.56
CA GLN A 76 40.31 -10.47 -27.77
C GLN A 76 39.79 -11.61 -28.65
N ASP A 77 40.63 -12.62 -28.69
CA ASP A 77 40.52 -13.91 -29.34
C ASP A 77 39.25 -14.65 -28.89
N LYS A 78 38.38 -15.01 -29.83
CA LYS A 78 37.19 -15.82 -29.57
C LYS A 78 37.58 -17.30 -29.62
N GLY A 79 37.95 -17.85 -28.46
CA GLY A 79 37.97 -19.28 -28.25
C GLY A 79 36.57 -19.91 -28.39
N PRO A 80 36.47 -21.20 -28.71
CA PRO A 80 35.19 -21.87 -28.96
C PRO A 80 34.31 -21.90 -27.71
N VAL A 81 33.06 -21.48 -27.89
CA VAL A 81 31.99 -21.51 -26.88
C VAL A 81 31.74 -22.96 -26.44
N PRO A 82 31.88 -23.30 -25.14
CA PRO A 82 31.48 -24.61 -24.63
C PRO A 82 29.97 -24.79 -24.81
N LYS A 83 29.56 -25.92 -25.39
CA LYS A 83 28.14 -26.32 -25.41
C LYS A 83 27.64 -26.44 -23.96
N PRO A 84 26.48 -25.85 -23.61
CA PRO A 84 25.90 -26.05 -22.30
C PRO A 84 25.55 -27.53 -22.13
N HIS A 85 25.97 -28.10 -20.99
CA HIS A 85 25.59 -29.44 -20.58
C HIS A 85 24.07 -29.50 -20.43
N ALA A 86 23.46 -30.55 -20.98
CA ALA A 86 22.06 -30.90 -20.75
C ALA A 86 21.86 -31.13 -19.25
N GLY A 87 21.32 -30.12 -18.56
CA GLY A 87 20.97 -30.19 -17.15
C GLY A 87 19.84 -31.17 -16.92
N ARG A 88 19.99 -32.00 -15.90
CA ARG A 88 18.92 -32.85 -15.33
C ARG A 88 17.70 -31.97 -15.00
N PRO A 89 16.47 -32.43 -15.27
CA PRO A 89 15.27 -31.78 -14.75
C PRO A 89 15.30 -31.86 -13.22
N GLY A 90 15.27 -30.71 -12.55
CA GLY A 90 15.09 -30.64 -11.10
C GLY A 90 13.69 -31.13 -10.72
N PRO A 91 13.54 -31.75 -9.52
CA PRO A 91 12.24 -32.10 -8.98
C PRO A 91 11.52 -30.80 -8.58
N GLY A 92 10.42 -30.48 -9.25
CA GLY A 92 9.60 -29.30 -8.90
C GLY A 92 9.08 -28.47 -10.08
N ALA A 93 9.39 -28.84 -11.33
CA ALA A 93 8.69 -28.27 -12.48
C ALA A 93 7.25 -28.80 -12.51
N TYR A 94 6.35 -28.17 -11.76
CA TYR A 94 4.92 -28.31 -11.96
C TYR A 94 4.66 -28.03 -13.44
N HIS A 95 4.33 -29.08 -14.17
CA HIS A 95 4.20 -29.09 -15.61
C HIS A 95 2.95 -28.28 -15.96
N TRP A 96 3.12 -26.96 -16.04
CA TRP A 96 2.09 -26.04 -16.50
C TRP A 96 1.63 -26.51 -17.87
N SER A 97 0.37 -26.93 -17.97
CA SER A 97 -0.23 -27.24 -19.25
C SER A 97 -0.57 -25.91 -19.92
N PRO A 98 0.09 -25.52 -21.02
CA PRO A 98 -0.14 -24.24 -21.69
C PRO A 98 -1.51 -24.14 -22.41
N GLY A 99 -2.48 -24.98 -22.03
CA GLY A 99 -3.76 -25.17 -22.71
C GLY A 99 -4.93 -24.32 -22.19
N SER A 100 -4.83 -23.72 -21.00
CA SER A 100 -5.86 -22.76 -20.54
C SER A 100 -5.37 -21.34 -20.84
N SER A 101 -5.69 -20.82 -22.03
CA SER A 101 -5.33 -19.45 -22.43
C SER A 101 -6.11 -18.35 -21.68
N ARG A 102 -6.78 -18.68 -20.58
CA ARG A 102 -7.56 -17.71 -19.81
C ARG A 102 -6.59 -16.99 -18.88
N ARG A 103 -6.53 -15.66 -19.04
CA ARG A 103 -5.85 -14.82 -18.05
C ARG A 103 -6.50 -15.04 -16.69
N PRO A 104 -5.74 -15.09 -15.59
CA PRO A 104 -6.29 -15.21 -14.25
C PRO A 104 -7.31 -14.09 -14.02
N ASN A 105 -8.45 -14.43 -13.41
CA ASN A 105 -9.48 -13.46 -13.08
C ASN A 105 -9.14 -12.83 -11.73
N VAL A 106 -8.45 -11.69 -11.77
CA VAL A 106 -7.95 -11.02 -10.56
C VAL A 106 -8.96 -9.98 -10.11
N GLU A 107 -9.54 -10.19 -8.93
CA GLU A 107 -10.45 -9.26 -8.27
C GLU A 107 -10.16 -9.21 -6.76
N PHE A 108 -9.99 -8.00 -6.22
CA PHE A 108 -9.76 -7.76 -4.80
C PHE A 108 -10.14 -6.32 -4.42
N LEU A 109 -10.26 -6.07 -3.11
CA LEU A 109 -10.42 -4.75 -2.52
C LEU A 109 -9.08 -4.24 -2.03
N PHE A 110 -8.86 -2.94 -2.08
CA PHE A 110 -7.70 -2.32 -1.47
C PHE A 110 -8.02 -0.93 -0.94
N VAL A 111 -7.27 -0.52 0.08
CA VAL A 111 -7.28 0.85 0.60
C VAL A 111 -5.84 1.32 0.74
N VAL A 112 -5.64 2.62 0.56
CA VAL A 112 -4.36 3.28 0.82
C VAL A 112 -4.53 4.27 1.96
N LEU A 113 -3.74 4.07 3.00
CA LEU A 113 -3.65 4.91 4.18
C LEU A 113 -2.38 5.72 4.04
N GLU A 114 -2.48 7.04 4.16
CA GLU A 114 -1.27 7.85 4.26
C GLU A 114 -0.79 7.87 5.71
N ALA A 115 0.42 7.37 5.92
CA ALA A 115 1.03 7.30 7.22
C ALA A 115 1.60 8.68 7.57
N VAL A 116 1.01 9.36 8.55
CA VAL A 116 1.56 10.63 9.04
C VAL A 116 2.73 10.31 9.94
N VAL A 117 3.93 10.55 9.40
CA VAL A 117 5.18 10.39 10.15
C VAL A 117 5.33 11.60 11.06
N LEU A 118 5.13 11.41 12.35
CA LEU A 118 5.25 12.46 13.36
C LEU A 118 6.32 12.05 14.36
N GLU A 119 7.44 12.73 14.23
CA GLU A 119 8.58 12.62 15.14
C GLU A 119 8.63 13.90 15.96
N ASP A 120 7.60 14.06 16.79
CA ASP A 120 7.64 15.08 17.82
C ASP A 120 8.32 14.49 19.05
N GLU A 121 9.54 14.98 19.34
CA GLU A 121 10.30 14.61 20.53
C GLU A 121 9.46 14.76 21.80
N LEU A 122 8.54 15.73 21.84
CA LEU A 122 7.70 16.00 23.02
C LEU A 122 6.56 15.01 23.19
N VAL A 123 6.03 14.45 22.08
CA VAL A 123 4.86 13.57 22.11
C VAL A 123 5.27 12.12 22.18
N ASN A 124 6.30 11.74 21.42
CA ASN A 124 6.69 10.34 21.26
C ASN A 124 8.05 10.00 21.92
N ASN A 125 8.82 11.00 22.39
CA ASN A 125 10.23 10.83 22.81
C ASN A 125 11.10 10.12 21.77
N LEU A 126 10.71 10.21 20.48
CA LEU A 126 11.44 9.60 19.37
C LEU A 126 12.23 10.69 18.67
N GLN A 127 13.56 10.56 18.69
CA GLN A 127 14.39 11.36 17.80
C GLN A 127 14.32 10.78 16.39
N PRO A 128 14.14 11.62 15.36
CA PRO A 128 14.38 11.25 13.98
C PRO A 128 15.71 10.51 13.82
N GLU A 129 15.67 9.26 13.37
CA GLU A 129 16.91 8.57 13.01
C GLU A 129 17.31 8.98 11.60
N ALA A 130 18.51 9.54 11.49
CA ALA A 130 19.15 9.82 10.22
C ALA A 130 20.32 8.85 9.99
N ASP A 131 20.57 8.51 8.73
CA ASP A 131 21.80 7.83 8.34
C ASP A 131 23.03 8.74 8.49
N MET A 132 24.21 8.21 8.19
CA MET A 132 25.47 8.95 8.31
C MET A 132 25.59 10.18 7.38
N TRP A 133 24.66 10.34 6.43
CA TRP A 133 24.58 11.49 5.53
C TRP A 133 23.51 12.50 5.94
N GLY A 134 22.85 12.28 7.09
CA GLY A 134 21.76 13.12 7.57
C GLY A 134 20.42 12.79 6.89
N THR A 135 20.35 11.71 6.11
CA THR A 135 19.11 11.33 5.45
C THR A 135 18.24 10.53 6.38
N LEU A 136 17.00 10.95 6.51
CA LEU A 136 16.12 10.42 7.53
C LEU A 136 15.54 9.07 7.13
N ARG A 137 15.54 8.12 8.06
CA ARG A 137 15.03 6.77 7.89
C ARG A 137 13.53 6.72 8.24
N PRO A 138 12.80 5.68 7.80
CA PRO A 138 11.48 5.40 8.36
C PRO A 138 11.58 5.20 9.88
N PRO A 139 10.52 5.55 10.63
CA PRO A 139 10.45 5.22 12.05
C PRO A 139 10.69 3.73 12.30
N LYS A 140 11.52 3.42 13.31
CA LYS A 140 11.79 2.05 13.76
C LYS A 140 10.62 1.41 14.49
N THR A 141 9.74 2.23 15.05
CA THR A 141 8.63 1.76 15.86
C THR A 141 7.32 2.29 15.31
N TRP A 142 6.26 1.52 15.53
CA TRP A 142 4.89 1.85 15.15
C TRP A 142 4.41 3.20 15.68
N LYS A 143 4.94 3.65 16.83
CA LYS A 143 4.61 4.94 17.43
C LYS A 143 4.94 6.13 16.52
N GLY A 144 5.96 6.01 15.66
CA GLY A 144 6.27 7.04 14.67
C GLY A 144 5.21 7.22 13.58
N PHE A 145 4.32 6.23 13.42
CA PHE A 145 3.20 6.24 12.48
C PHE A 145 1.84 6.49 13.14
N CYS A 146 1.73 6.36 14.47
CA CYS A 146 0.45 6.37 15.19
C CYS A 146 -0.14 7.74 15.55
N SER A 147 0.49 8.81 15.09
CA SER A 147 -0.02 10.16 15.25
C SER A 147 -1.31 10.45 14.47
N GLY A 148 -1.63 9.57 13.52
CA GLY A 148 -2.83 9.63 12.69
C GLY A 148 -2.57 8.99 11.34
N GLU A 149 -3.50 8.18 10.88
CA GLU A 149 -3.55 7.72 9.50
C GLU A 149 -4.59 8.55 8.74
N ARG A 150 -4.24 9.03 7.54
CA ARG A 150 -5.26 9.60 6.65
C ARG A 150 -5.80 8.48 5.80
N VAL A 151 -6.99 8.05 6.15
CA VAL A 151 -7.71 6.97 5.48
C VAL A 151 -8.17 7.43 4.10
N GLY A 152 -7.74 6.70 3.06
CA GLY A 152 -8.24 6.89 1.70
C GLY A 152 -9.59 6.20 1.46
N ASP A 153 -10.15 6.39 0.27
CA ASP A 153 -11.29 5.59 -0.19
C ASP A 153 -10.89 4.12 -0.37
N VAL A 154 -11.86 3.20 -0.19
CA VAL A 154 -11.70 1.81 -0.62
C VAL A 154 -11.95 1.71 -2.13
N PHE A 155 -11.08 0.96 -2.80
CA PHE A 155 -11.16 0.68 -4.22
C PHE A 155 -11.27 -0.83 -4.46
N ARG A 156 -11.91 -1.17 -5.57
CA ARG A 156 -11.94 -2.52 -6.13
C ARG A 156 -11.02 -2.56 -7.34
N TYR A 157 -10.06 -3.47 -7.34
CA TYR A 157 -9.30 -3.83 -8.53
C TYR A 157 -9.98 -5.01 -9.21
N LYS A 158 -10.21 -4.91 -10.52
CA LYS A 158 -10.72 -6.01 -11.35
C LYS A 158 -10.04 -6.01 -12.71
N ASN A 159 -9.24 -7.04 -12.99
CA ASN A 159 -8.60 -7.29 -14.29
C ASN A 159 -7.95 -6.04 -14.91
N GLY A 160 -7.16 -5.32 -14.12
CA GLY A 160 -6.45 -4.12 -14.58
C GLY A 160 -7.21 -2.82 -14.49
N THR A 161 -8.38 -2.79 -13.86
CA THR A 161 -9.15 -1.57 -13.65
C THR A 161 -9.38 -1.35 -12.17
N ALA A 162 -9.04 -0.15 -11.68
CA ALA A 162 -9.38 0.27 -10.32
C ALA A 162 -10.64 1.15 -10.36
N THR A 163 -11.59 0.86 -9.47
CA THR A 163 -12.84 1.62 -9.31
C THR A 163 -13.14 1.82 -7.83
N ARG A 164 -13.64 2.99 -7.44
CA ARG A 164 -14.07 3.24 -6.05
C ARG A 164 -15.17 2.25 -5.64
N ALA A 165 -15.12 1.77 -4.40
CA ALA A 165 -16.05 0.79 -3.84
C ALA A 165 -16.72 1.37 -2.57
N PRO A 166 -17.69 2.30 -2.73
CA PRO A 166 -18.27 3.08 -1.63
C PRO A 166 -19.06 2.26 -0.61
N GLU A 167 -19.35 0.99 -0.91
CA GLU A 167 -19.98 0.04 -0.01
C GLU A 167 -19.02 -0.54 1.05
N TYR A 168 -17.72 -0.25 0.92
CA TYR A 168 -16.68 -0.67 1.85
C TYR A 168 -16.00 0.54 2.49
N ASN A 169 -15.53 0.36 3.72
CA ASN A 169 -14.76 1.35 4.47
C ASN A 169 -13.55 0.68 5.11
N TRP A 170 -12.56 1.48 5.49
CA TRP A 170 -11.51 1.03 6.41
C TRP A 170 -11.97 1.21 7.85
N PHE A 171 -11.67 0.24 8.70
CA PHE A 171 -11.90 0.31 10.13
C PHE A 171 -10.65 -0.12 10.89
N ARG A 172 -10.22 0.69 11.85
CA ARG A 172 -9.17 0.37 12.81
C ARG A 172 -9.68 0.73 14.21
N PRO A 173 -9.67 -0.18 15.20
CA PRO A 173 -10.25 0.09 16.50
C PRO A 173 -9.42 1.09 17.34
N GLY A 174 -8.11 1.15 17.12
CA GLY A 174 -7.25 2.14 17.78
C GLY A 174 -5.84 2.23 17.17
N PRO A 175 -5.04 3.25 17.56
CA PRO A 175 -3.64 3.35 17.18
C PRO A 175 -2.86 2.11 17.62
N GLY A 176 -1.98 1.59 16.75
CA GLY A 176 -1.20 0.39 17.05
C GLY A 176 -1.97 -0.93 16.92
N GLN A 177 -3.28 -0.90 16.66
CA GLN A 177 -4.07 -2.11 16.44
C GLN A 177 -4.23 -2.40 14.95
N LEU A 178 -4.42 -3.67 14.61
CA LEU A 178 -4.72 -4.08 13.25
C LEU A 178 -6.04 -3.45 12.77
N GLY A 179 -6.05 -3.02 11.51
CA GLY A 179 -7.26 -2.57 10.84
C GLY A 179 -7.61 -3.49 9.66
N GLY A 180 -8.80 -3.30 9.11
CA GLY A 180 -9.30 -4.08 7.99
C GLY A 180 -10.30 -3.33 7.13
N ILE A 181 -10.52 -3.84 5.92
CA ILE A 181 -11.62 -3.38 5.07
C ILE A 181 -12.89 -4.06 5.56
N VAL A 182 -13.92 -3.26 5.83
CA VAL A 182 -15.24 -3.72 6.28
C VAL A 182 -16.30 -3.31 5.29
N ARG A 183 -17.32 -4.15 5.11
CA ARG A 183 -18.54 -3.81 4.37
C ARG A 183 -19.58 -3.29 5.34
N TRP A 184 -20.27 -2.22 4.96
CA TRP A 184 -21.34 -1.68 5.78
C TRP A 184 -22.63 -2.48 5.55
N ASN A 185 -23.19 -3.07 6.61
CA ASN A 185 -24.48 -3.75 6.56
C ASN A 185 -25.51 -3.00 7.41
N PHE A 186 -26.32 -2.18 6.75
CA PHE A 186 -27.42 -1.43 7.39
C PHE A 186 -28.67 -2.29 7.64
N ALA A 187 -28.69 -3.53 7.14
CA ALA A 187 -29.86 -4.40 7.21
C ALA A 187 -29.71 -5.52 8.24
N ALA A 188 -28.63 -5.53 9.04
CA ALA A 188 -28.51 -6.46 10.15
C ALA A 188 -29.57 -6.15 11.21
N LEU A 189 -30.26 -7.19 11.67
CA LEU A 189 -31.30 -7.12 12.69
C LEU A 189 -30.78 -7.76 13.96
N ASP A 190 -30.92 -7.08 15.10
CA ASP A 190 -30.55 -7.64 16.40
C ASP A 190 -31.53 -8.76 16.80
N GLU A 191 -31.31 -9.35 17.98
CA GLU A 191 -32.19 -10.39 18.53
C GLU A 191 -33.66 -9.94 18.67
N ASN A 192 -33.91 -8.63 18.71
CA ASN A 192 -35.25 -8.05 18.82
C ASN A 192 -35.84 -7.65 17.46
N GLY A 193 -35.15 -7.92 16.35
CA GLY A 193 -35.56 -7.49 15.01
C GLY A 193 -35.33 -5.99 14.75
N CYS A 194 -34.58 -5.28 15.59
CA CYS A 194 -34.23 -3.89 15.37
C CYS A 194 -33.00 -3.79 14.45
N ALA A 195 -33.09 -2.93 13.44
CA ALA A 195 -31.95 -2.68 12.56
C ALA A 195 -30.80 -2.04 13.35
N TYR A 196 -29.62 -2.66 13.30
CA TYR A 196 -28.39 -2.12 13.86
C TYR A 196 -27.28 -2.17 12.80
N PRO A 197 -26.48 -1.11 12.65
CA PRO A 197 -25.40 -1.12 11.68
C PRO A 197 -24.33 -2.13 12.13
N THR A 198 -24.09 -3.15 11.31
CA THR A 198 -22.95 -4.05 11.50
C THR A 198 -21.87 -3.79 10.47
N TYR A 199 -20.65 -4.15 10.86
CA TYR A 199 -19.49 -4.19 10.00
C TYR A 199 -19.21 -5.65 9.70
N GLU A 200 -19.25 -6.02 8.43
CA GLU A 200 -18.84 -7.34 7.96
C GLU A 200 -17.38 -7.23 7.52
N PRO A 201 -16.40 -7.79 8.26
CA PRO A 201 -15.00 -7.73 7.87
C PRO A 201 -14.76 -8.50 6.57
N CYS A 202 -13.96 -7.92 5.68
CA CYS A 202 -13.50 -8.61 4.48
C CYS A 202 -12.26 -9.45 4.82
N PRO A 203 -12.12 -10.67 4.28
CA PRO A 203 -10.96 -11.51 4.54
C PRO A 203 -9.66 -10.80 4.11
N PRO A 204 -8.70 -10.55 5.02
CA PRO A 204 -7.46 -9.87 4.67
C PRO A 204 -6.59 -10.74 3.76
N HIS A 205 -5.79 -10.12 2.89
CA HIS A 205 -4.82 -10.82 2.05
C HIS A 205 -3.39 -10.39 2.33
N THR A 206 -3.07 -9.11 2.16
CA THR A 206 -1.69 -8.61 2.28
C THR A 206 -1.71 -7.14 2.66
N THR A 207 -0.80 -6.76 3.56
CA THR A 207 -0.55 -5.37 3.91
C THR A 207 0.92 -5.04 3.69
N ARG A 208 1.21 -3.89 3.07
CA ARG A 208 2.58 -3.39 2.89
C ARG A 208 2.66 -1.95 3.30
N THR A 209 3.79 -1.55 3.87
CA THR A 209 4.13 -0.13 4.04
C THR A 209 5.18 0.26 3.04
N VAL A 210 4.91 1.28 2.23
CA VAL A 210 5.85 1.82 1.25
C VAL A 210 6.26 3.21 1.69
N PHE A 211 7.56 3.44 1.84
CA PHE A 211 8.09 4.69 2.36
C PHE A 211 8.98 5.39 1.32
N ASP A 212 8.66 6.64 1.01
CA ASP A 212 9.46 7.51 0.14
C ASP A 212 10.54 8.22 0.97
N CYS A 213 11.78 7.74 0.84
CA CYS A 213 12.96 8.32 1.49
C CYS A 213 13.48 9.59 0.78
N GLY A 214 12.76 10.10 -0.24
CA GLY A 214 13.12 11.30 -0.97
C GLY A 214 13.95 11.03 -2.23
N PRO A 215 14.43 12.09 -2.91
CA PRO A 215 15.01 11.97 -4.25
C PRO A 215 16.37 11.24 -4.31
N PHE A 216 17.10 11.19 -3.20
CA PHE A 216 18.47 10.64 -3.16
C PHE A 216 18.55 9.23 -2.60
N LEU A 217 17.47 8.75 -1.99
CA LEU A 217 17.41 7.42 -1.40
C LEU A 217 16.42 6.53 -2.14
N PRO A 218 16.62 5.21 -2.07
CA PRO A 218 15.62 4.28 -2.53
C PRO A 218 14.37 4.35 -1.65
N THR A 219 13.20 4.23 -2.28
CA THR A 219 11.99 3.73 -1.63
C THR A 219 12.28 2.43 -0.88
N VAL A 220 11.80 2.34 0.35
CA VAL A 220 11.89 1.14 1.19
C VAL A 220 10.49 0.60 1.48
N ILE A 221 10.41 -0.70 1.72
CA ILE A 221 9.18 -1.46 1.87
C ILE A 221 9.24 -2.19 3.19
N ASN A 222 8.20 -2.06 4.00
CA ASN A 222 7.93 -2.98 5.10
C ASN A 222 6.89 -3.99 4.64
N LEU A 223 7.17 -5.26 4.92
CA LEU A 223 6.30 -6.38 4.53
C LEU A 223 5.03 -6.47 5.39
N ARG A 224 4.88 -5.60 6.39
CA ARG A 224 3.74 -5.51 7.30
C ARG A 224 3.17 -4.08 7.35
N ASP A 225 2.11 -3.89 8.13
CA ASP A 225 1.62 -2.59 8.55
C ASP A 225 2.59 -2.00 9.59
N ALA A 226 3.41 -1.03 9.19
CA ALA A 226 4.40 -0.43 10.08
C ALA A 226 3.76 0.40 11.21
N SER A 227 2.44 0.64 11.19
CA SER A 227 1.71 1.33 12.25
C SER A 227 1.12 0.42 13.32
N VAL A 228 1.26 -0.91 13.18
CA VAL A 228 0.77 -1.89 14.15
C VAL A 228 1.84 -2.15 15.20
N ASN A 229 1.41 -2.22 16.46
CA ASN A 229 2.27 -2.60 17.57
C ASN A 229 2.55 -4.10 17.47
N PRO A 230 3.82 -4.55 17.36
CA PRO A 230 4.14 -5.97 17.25
C PRO A 230 3.63 -6.77 18.46
N MET A 231 3.58 -6.16 19.66
CA MET A 231 3.02 -6.83 20.86
C MET A 231 1.51 -7.12 20.74
N ASN A 232 0.81 -6.44 19.84
CA ASN A 232 -0.61 -6.72 19.57
C ASN A 232 -0.79 -7.82 18.52
N GLU A 233 0.29 -8.32 17.89
CA GLU A 233 0.21 -9.42 16.91
C GLU A 233 0.20 -10.79 17.62
N GLU A 234 0.68 -10.89 18.86
CA GLU A 234 0.91 -12.16 19.57
C GLU A 234 -0.22 -12.61 20.52
N GLU A 235 -1.17 -11.74 20.87
CA GLU A 235 -2.16 -12.06 21.91
C GLU A 235 -3.39 -12.84 21.39
N ASP A 236 -3.58 -12.95 20.07
CA ASP A 236 -4.77 -13.55 19.45
C ASP A 236 -4.58 -15.03 19.01
N GLY A 237 -3.41 -15.64 19.24
CA GLY A 237 -3.01 -16.85 18.51
C GLY A 237 -2.90 -18.17 19.28
N ASP A 238 -2.96 -18.20 20.61
CA ASP A 238 -2.65 -19.45 21.34
C ASP A 238 -3.48 -19.68 22.62
N TYR A 239 -4.75 -19.26 22.62
CA TYR A 239 -5.74 -19.97 23.44
C TYR A 239 -6.06 -21.29 22.74
N HIS A 240 -5.13 -22.24 22.77
CA HIS A 240 -5.53 -23.63 22.84
C HIS A 240 -6.48 -23.72 24.04
N VAL A 241 -7.77 -23.82 23.75
CA VAL A 241 -8.69 -24.47 24.68
C VAL A 241 -8.12 -25.87 24.77
N ASP A 242 -7.30 -26.09 25.80
CA ASP A 242 -7.08 -27.40 26.35
C ASP A 242 -8.48 -27.88 26.77
N GLU A 243 -9.27 -28.36 25.81
CA GLU A 243 -10.25 -29.38 26.08
C GLU A 243 -9.41 -30.58 26.53
N GLU A 244 -9.02 -30.52 27.80
CA GLU A 244 -8.86 -31.68 28.66
C GLU A 244 -10.20 -32.41 28.58
N TRP A 245 -10.37 -33.18 27.51
CA TRP A 245 -11.29 -34.28 27.42
C TRP A 245 -10.87 -35.25 28.52
N GLU A 246 -11.37 -35.01 29.73
CA GLU A 246 -11.46 -36.05 30.75
C GLU A 246 -12.22 -37.19 30.09
N GLY A 247 -11.47 -38.23 29.76
CA GLY A 247 -11.97 -39.46 29.19
C GLY A 247 -13.15 -39.96 30.02
N VAL A 248 -14.31 -40.01 29.38
CA VAL A 248 -15.41 -40.84 29.84
C VAL A 248 -14.90 -42.28 29.77
N ASP A 249 -14.68 -42.84 30.95
CA ASP A 249 -14.35 -44.24 31.20
C ASP A 249 -15.33 -45.14 30.44
N GLU A 250 -14.84 -45.78 29.38
CA GLU A 250 -15.51 -46.92 28.75
C GLU A 250 -15.48 -48.07 29.76
N SER A 251 -16.61 -48.31 30.43
CA SER A 251 -16.86 -49.62 31.03
C SER A 251 -17.61 -50.47 30.02
N GLU A 252 -16.86 -51.44 29.50
CA GLU A 252 -17.35 -52.69 28.91
C GLU A 252 -18.47 -53.28 29.79
N ASP A 253 -19.58 -53.74 29.20
CA ASP A 253 -19.81 -55.18 29.08
C ASP A 253 -21.16 -55.56 28.46
N GLU A 254 -21.13 -56.75 27.84
CA GLU A 254 -22.24 -57.68 27.60
C GLU A 254 -23.19 -57.48 26.41
N SER A 255 -22.79 -58.15 25.32
CA SER A 255 -23.52 -59.22 24.62
C SER A 255 -25.04 -59.08 24.39
N ASN A 256 -25.46 -59.14 23.13
CA ASN A 256 -26.14 -60.34 22.61
C ASN A 256 -26.35 -60.29 21.09
N HIS A 257 -26.17 -61.48 20.50
CA HIS A 257 -26.64 -61.97 19.21
C HIS A 257 -27.84 -61.24 18.58
N VAL A 258 -27.84 -61.09 17.25
CA VAL A 258 -28.62 -61.94 16.31
C VAL A 258 -28.11 -61.73 14.88
N ASP A 259 -27.80 -62.84 14.21
CA ASP A 259 -27.57 -62.95 12.76
C ASP A 259 -28.81 -62.49 11.96
N VAL A 260 -28.65 -61.53 11.05
CA VAL A 260 -29.52 -61.42 9.87
C VAL A 260 -28.69 -61.01 8.66
N ASP A 261 -28.43 -62.02 7.82
CA ASP A 261 -27.94 -61.90 6.46
C ASP A 261 -29.12 -61.52 5.55
N MET A 262 -29.01 -60.43 4.79
CA MET A 262 -29.85 -60.13 3.61
C MET A 262 -29.13 -59.10 2.74
N GLY A 263 -28.60 -59.59 1.62
CA GLY A 263 -27.91 -58.79 0.62
C GLY A 263 -28.77 -57.71 -0.03
N GLY A 264 -28.07 -56.73 -0.59
CA GLY A 264 -28.69 -55.66 -1.38
C GLY A 264 -27.62 -54.75 -1.94
N SER A 265 -27.15 -55.06 -3.15
CA SER A 265 -26.29 -54.18 -3.94
C SER A 265 -27.01 -52.86 -4.25
N SER A 266 -26.38 -51.73 -3.92
CA SER A 266 -26.54 -50.51 -4.72
C SER A 266 -25.36 -49.59 -4.54
N SER A 267 -24.64 -49.39 -5.65
CA SER A 267 -23.65 -48.35 -5.85
C SER A 267 -24.26 -46.97 -5.61
N PHE A 268 -23.70 -46.22 -4.66
CA PHE A 268 -23.80 -44.77 -4.67
C PHE A 268 -22.48 -44.22 -4.17
N ASN A 269 -21.64 -43.78 -5.10
CA ASN A 269 -20.46 -42.98 -4.80
C ASN A 269 -20.95 -41.58 -4.43
N GLU A 270 -21.34 -41.41 -3.18
CA GLU A 270 -21.53 -40.11 -2.57
C GLU A 270 -20.12 -39.58 -2.30
N SER A 271 -19.66 -38.69 -3.17
CA SER A 271 -18.41 -37.97 -2.99
C SER A 271 -18.57 -37.11 -1.73
N GLU A 272 -18.04 -37.59 -0.62
CA GLU A 272 -17.74 -36.80 0.57
C GLU A 272 -16.88 -35.61 0.11
N GLY A 273 -17.55 -34.48 -0.12
CA GLY A 273 -16.89 -33.20 -0.22
C GLY A 273 -16.22 -32.96 1.11
N GLN A 274 -14.91 -33.18 1.17
CA GLN A 274 -14.07 -32.70 2.26
C GLN A 274 -14.40 -31.23 2.45
N ASN A 275 -15.16 -30.92 3.50
CA ASN A 275 -15.32 -29.57 4.01
C ASN A 275 -13.93 -29.15 4.49
N ILE A 276 -13.17 -28.52 3.60
CA ILE A 276 -11.97 -27.80 3.95
C ILE A 276 -12.46 -26.64 4.82
N ASP A 277 -12.09 -26.67 6.10
CA ASP A 277 -12.36 -25.57 7.03
C ASP A 277 -11.73 -24.29 6.43
N PRO A 278 -12.53 -23.27 6.06
CA PRO A 278 -12.01 -22.03 5.48
C PRO A 278 -11.07 -21.26 6.41
N THR A 279 -11.01 -21.65 7.68
CA THR A 279 -10.11 -21.11 8.70
C THR A 279 -8.65 -21.57 8.50
N ASP A 280 -8.41 -22.60 7.68
CA ASP A 280 -7.05 -23.10 7.37
C ASP A 280 -6.38 -22.35 6.21
N CYS A 281 -7.10 -21.46 5.50
CA CYS A 281 -6.52 -20.63 4.44
C CYS A 281 -5.80 -19.36 4.95
N THR A 282 -5.76 -19.13 6.27
CA THR A 282 -4.92 -18.10 6.89
C THR A 282 -3.57 -18.64 7.38
N MET A 283 -3.34 -19.96 7.29
CA MET A 283 -2.03 -20.59 7.46
C MET A 283 -1.20 -20.38 6.18
N TYR A 284 -0.84 -19.13 5.90
CA TYR A 284 0.58 -18.94 5.57
C TYR A 284 1.30 -19.42 6.82
N GLU A 285 1.95 -20.58 6.71
CA GLU A 285 3.03 -20.97 7.61
C GLU A 285 3.77 -19.68 7.99
N TYR A 286 3.53 -19.30 9.24
CA TYR A 286 4.19 -18.25 9.95
C TYR A 286 5.66 -18.64 9.86
N MET A 287 6.34 -18.14 8.83
CA MET A 287 7.77 -18.35 8.71
C MET A 287 8.33 -17.79 10.00
N ASP A 288 8.86 -18.72 10.79
CA ASP A 288 9.67 -18.55 11.97
C ASP A 288 10.82 -17.58 11.64
N TRP A 289 10.49 -16.29 11.65
CA TRP A 289 11.37 -15.15 11.40
C TRP A 289 11.92 -14.59 12.72
N HIS A 290 11.98 -15.41 13.78
CA HIS A 290 12.76 -15.12 14.99
C HIS A 290 14.28 -15.22 14.74
N SER A 291 14.76 -14.68 13.61
CA SER A 291 16.13 -14.24 13.55
C SER A 291 16.21 -12.99 14.40
N GLU A 292 16.62 -13.16 15.66
CA GLU A 292 17.01 -12.16 16.66
C GLU A 292 18.06 -11.16 16.10
N GLY A 293 17.61 -10.31 15.18
CA GLY A 293 18.33 -9.23 14.53
C GLY A 293 17.36 -8.08 14.29
N ASP A 294 16.88 -7.51 15.40
CA ASP A 294 15.75 -6.58 15.58
C ASP A 294 15.71 -5.26 14.76
N ASP A 295 16.44 -5.11 13.65
CA ASP A 295 16.63 -3.77 13.05
C ASP A 295 16.26 -3.61 11.57
N GLU A 296 15.83 -4.65 10.83
CA GLU A 296 15.65 -4.52 9.38
C GLU A 296 14.33 -5.06 8.79
N PHE A 297 13.19 -4.64 9.36
CA PHE A 297 11.87 -4.81 8.71
C PHE A 297 11.69 -3.97 7.43
N TRP A 298 12.69 -3.17 7.06
CA TRP A 298 12.66 -2.29 5.91
C TRP A 298 13.57 -2.80 4.82
N PHE A 299 12.96 -3.25 3.73
CA PHE A 299 13.66 -3.75 2.58
C PHE A 299 13.78 -2.67 1.52
N ARG A 300 14.97 -2.52 0.95
CA ARG A 300 15.15 -1.69 -0.23
C ARG A 300 14.32 -2.25 -1.38
N MET A 301 13.56 -1.41 -2.07
CA MET A 301 12.83 -1.83 -3.26
C MET A 301 13.82 -2.25 -4.37
N ARG A 302 13.58 -3.42 -4.95
CA ARG A 302 14.37 -3.99 -6.04
C ARG A 302 13.48 -4.47 -7.18
N PHE A 303 14.11 -4.85 -8.28
CA PHE A 303 13.44 -5.28 -9.50
C PHE A 303 14.07 -6.54 -10.08
N GLU A 304 13.22 -7.50 -10.43
CA GLU A 304 13.58 -8.62 -11.29
C GLU A 304 13.07 -8.34 -12.71
N HIS A 305 13.83 -8.75 -13.72
CA HIS A 305 13.48 -8.49 -15.11
C HIS A 305 13.23 -9.80 -15.84
N ASP A 306 11.97 -10.07 -16.14
CA ASP A 306 11.57 -11.23 -16.92
C ASP A 306 10.77 -10.79 -18.14
N SER A 307 11.19 -11.25 -19.31
CA SER A 307 10.44 -11.11 -20.56
C SER A 307 10.05 -9.67 -20.90
N GLY A 308 10.84 -8.69 -20.48
CA GLY A 308 10.63 -7.25 -20.67
C GLY A 308 9.75 -6.59 -19.61
N VAL A 309 9.35 -7.29 -18.55
CA VAL A 309 8.58 -6.74 -17.42
C VAL A 309 9.53 -6.55 -16.24
N SER A 310 9.53 -5.35 -15.65
CA SER A 310 10.20 -5.14 -14.36
C SER A 310 9.23 -5.50 -13.25
N ARG A 311 9.61 -6.47 -12.41
CA ARG A 311 8.80 -6.96 -11.30
C ARG A 311 9.38 -6.45 -9.99
N ILE A 312 8.56 -5.80 -9.19
CA ILE A 312 8.97 -5.39 -7.84
C ILE A 312 9.27 -6.65 -7.04
N SER A 313 10.48 -6.73 -6.48
CA SER A 313 10.95 -7.81 -5.64
C SER A 313 11.61 -7.25 -4.38
N VAL A 314 11.63 -8.09 -3.36
CA VAL A 314 12.22 -7.81 -2.04
C VAL A 314 13.44 -8.71 -1.78
N GLY A 315 13.72 -9.67 -2.68
CA GLY A 315 14.82 -10.62 -2.55
C GLY A 315 16.20 -10.01 -2.81
N ASP A 316 17.24 -10.60 -2.21
CA ASP A 316 18.60 -10.08 -2.29
C ASP A 316 19.26 -10.19 -3.67
N ASP A 317 18.76 -11.07 -4.53
CA ASP A 317 19.29 -11.28 -5.88
C ASP A 317 18.74 -10.28 -6.91
N ALA A 318 17.80 -9.41 -6.52
CA ALA A 318 17.14 -8.47 -7.41
C ALA A 318 17.94 -7.18 -7.65
N GLU A 319 17.72 -6.53 -8.80
CA GLU A 319 18.45 -5.34 -9.21
C GLU A 319 17.88 -4.05 -8.61
N LEU A 320 18.72 -3.03 -8.42
CA LEU A 320 18.31 -1.70 -7.95
C LEU A 320 17.72 -0.82 -9.04
N CYS A 321 17.50 -1.34 -10.23
CA CYS A 321 17.09 -0.54 -11.36
C CYS A 321 16.02 -1.23 -12.18
N VAL A 322 15.19 -0.42 -12.83
CA VAL A 322 14.14 -0.89 -13.74
C VAL A 322 14.73 -1.16 -15.12
N ALA A 323 14.34 -2.28 -15.73
CA ALA A 323 14.74 -2.61 -17.09
C ALA A 323 13.86 -1.87 -18.07
N ALA A 324 14.37 -0.74 -18.54
CA ALA A 324 13.60 0.07 -19.45
C ALA A 324 14.46 1.03 -20.29
N PHE A 325 14.34 0.89 -21.61
CA PHE A 325 14.79 1.88 -22.57
C PHE A 325 13.70 2.94 -22.80
N ASN A 326 13.86 4.14 -22.21
CA ASN A 326 12.90 5.26 -22.27
C ASN A 326 11.44 4.92 -21.88
N PRO A 327 11.21 4.28 -20.73
CA PRO A 327 9.85 3.98 -20.24
C PRO A 327 9.02 5.24 -20.01
N THR A 328 7.78 5.25 -20.50
CA THR A 328 6.85 6.36 -20.23
C THR A 328 6.33 6.32 -18.79
N TRP A 329 6.25 5.14 -18.17
CA TRP A 329 5.69 4.98 -16.82
C TRP A 329 6.69 5.28 -15.69
N VAL A 330 7.99 5.06 -15.91
CA VAL A 330 9.01 5.22 -14.85
C VAL A 330 9.07 6.63 -14.26
N PRO A 331 9.24 7.73 -15.02
CA PRO A 331 9.33 9.06 -14.42
C PRO A 331 8.05 9.42 -13.64
N THR A 332 6.94 8.76 -13.97
CA THR A 332 5.67 8.99 -13.30
C THR A 332 5.46 8.15 -12.04
N ILE A 333 6.03 6.95 -11.94
CA ILE A 333 5.74 5.99 -10.85
C ILE A 333 6.93 5.81 -9.91
N VAL A 334 8.13 5.56 -10.44
CA VAL A 334 9.34 5.35 -9.62
C VAL A 334 10.25 6.58 -9.69
N SER A 335 11.21 6.68 -8.77
CA SER A 335 12.22 7.74 -8.82
C SER A 335 13.18 7.53 -10.00
N GLU A 336 13.71 8.62 -10.54
CA GLU A 336 14.76 8.57 -11.57
C GLU A 336 16.03 7.85 -11.09
N SER A 337 16.23 7.74 -9.77
CA SER A 337 17.34 6.98 -9.18
C SER A 337 17.31 5.48 -9.49
N TYR A 338 16.16 4.95 -9.90
CA TYR A 338 16.01 3.56 -10.35
C TYR A 338 16.31 3.35 -11.84
N LEU A 339 16.64 4.41 -12.59
CA LEU A 339 17.01 4.27 -14.00
C LEU A 339 18.46 3.81 -14.14
N HIS A 340 18.70 2.77 -14.95
CA HIS A 340 20.05 2.36 -15.30
C HIS A 340 20.35 2.62 -16.79
N PRO A 341 21.31 3.50 -17.12
CA PRO A 341 21.56 3.93 -18.49
C PRO A 341 22.08 2.81 -19.42
N GLN A 342 22.52 1.69 -18.86
CA GLN A 342 23.07 0.58 -19.64
C GLN A 342 22.03 -0.49 -20.00
N ILE A 343 20.84 -0.49 -19.38
CA ILE A 343 19.80 -1.48 -19.71
C ILE A 343 19.06 -1.02 -20.97
N LYS A 344 19.32 -1.70 -22.09
CA LYS A 344 18.74 -1.39 -23.41
C LYS A 344 17.49 -2.22 -23.73
N GLN A 345 16.93 -2.92 -22.75
CA GLN A 345 15.74 -3.72 -22.96
C GLN A 345 14.49 -2.85 -23.00
N ALA A 346 13.62 -3.07 -23.98
CA ALA A 346 12.34 -2.39 -24.03
C ALA A 346 11.44 -2.87 -22.88
N SER A 347 10.83 -1.93 -22.16
CA SER A 347 9.88 -2.27 -21.10
C SER A 347 8.52 -2.58 -21.70
N ARG A 348 7.91 -3.68 -21.26
CA ARG A 348 6.50 -4.02 -21.50
C ARG A 348 5.61 -3.51 -20.37
N GLY A 349 6.20 -3.15 -19.24
CA GLY A 349 5.48 -2.66 -18.08
C GLY A 349 6.11 -3.04 -16.74
N LEU A 350 5.30 -2.86 -15.71
CA LEU A 350 5.59 -3.13 -14.29
C LEU A 350 4.65 -4.22 -13.76
N GLY A 351 5.21 -5.15 -12.97
CA GLY A 351 4.48 -6.19 -12.24
C GLY A 351 5.10 -6.44 -10.86
N GLY A 352 4.80 -7.59 -10.25
CA GLY A 352 5.27 -7.96 -8.90
C GLY A 352 4.21 -7.73 -7.82
N ASP A 353 4.65 -7.61 -6.57
CA ASP A 353 3.81 -7.44 -5.37
C ASP A 353 2.81 -6.28 -5.53
N MET A 354 1.51 -6.61 -5.55
CA MET A 354 0.46 -5.66 -5.90
C MET A 354 0.27 -4.59 -4.83
N ALA A 355 0.43 -4.93 -3.56
CA ALA A 355 0.32 -3.96 -2.46
C ALA A 355 1.41 -2.89 -2.56
N THR A 356 2.66 -3.30 -2.83
CA THR A 356 3.77 -2.36 -3.05
C THR A 356 3.54 -1.50 -4.30
N LEU A 357 3.11 -2.11 -5.41
CA LEU A 357 2.83 -1.38 -6.64
C LEU A 357 1.75 -0.31 -6.42
N ILE A 358 0.66 -0.66 -5.74
CA ILE A 358 -0.40 0.28 -5.36
C ILE A 358 0.18 1.41 -4.49
N GLY A 359 1.07 1.09 -3.55
CA GLY A 359 1.74 2.08 -2.71
C GLY A 359 2.57 3.08 -3.53
N LEU A 360 3.33 2.59 -4.51
CA LEU A 360 4.08 3.45 -5.44
C LEU A 360 3.15 4.36 -6.24
N LEU A 361 2.04 3.83 -6.77
CA LEU A 361 1.05 4.62 -7.49
C LEU A 361 0.46 5.73 -6.62
N ALA A 362 0.15 5.44 -5.35
CA ALA A 362 -0.35 6.43 -4.40
C ALA A 362 0.69 7.51 -4.06
N LEU A 363 1.96 7.12 -3.94
CA LEU A 363 3.06 8.05 -3.69
C LEU A 363 3.30 9.03 -4.86
N THR A 364 2.75 8.76 -6.05
CA THR A 364 2.77 9.73 -7.16
C THR A 364 1.90 10.97 -6.93
N GLN A 365 0.99 10.95 -5.95
CA GLN A 365 0.07 12.07 -5.67
C GLN A 365 0.60 12.98 -4.57
N ALA A 366 -0.04 14.15 -4.39
CA ALA A 366 0.28 15.05 -3.28
C ALA A 366 -0.09 14.42 -1.92
N PRO A 367 0.55 14.88 -0.82
CA PRO A 367 0.11 14.56 0.52
C PRO A 367 -1.37 14.90 0.74
N GLY A 368 -2.09 14.02 1.44
CA GLY A 368 -3.54 14.08 1.65
C GLY A 368 -4.38 13.63 0.47
N HIS A 369 -3.75 13.25 -0.66
CA HIS A 369 -4.42 12.98 -1.92
C HIS A 369 -3.98 11.66 -2.59
N CYS A 370 -3.46 10.71 -1.80
CA CYS A 370 -3.04 9.37 -2.27
C CYS A 370 -4.09 8.68 -3.16
N GLY A 371 -5.37 8.77 -2.77
CA GLY A 371 -6.49 8.15 -3.49
C GLY A 371 -6.71 8.67 -4.92
N ASN A 372 -6.22 9.87 -5.26
CA ASN A 372 -6.37 10.44 -6.60
C ASN A 372 -5.65 9.61 -7.68
N ALA A 373 -4.66 8.79 -7.31
CA ALA A 373 -4.00 7.85 -8.20
C ALA A 373 -4.96 6.80 -8.79
N PHE A 374 -6.10 6.59 -8.13
CA PHE A 374 -7.11 5.59 -8.46
C PHE A 374 -8.46 6.21 -8.81
N ALA A 375 -8.49 7.52 -9.10
CA ALA A 375 -9.70 8.18 -9.56
C ALA A 375 -10.26 7.48 -10.82
N PRO A 376 -11.59 7.53 -11.06
CA PRO A 376 -12.22 6.82 -12.15
C PRO A 376 -11.53 7.04 -13.52
N GLY A 377 -11.10 5.94 -14.15
CA GLY A 377 -10.46 5.96 -15.46
C GLY A 377 -8.96 6.24 -15.46
N VAL A 378 -8.34 6.55 -14.31
CA VAL A 378 -6.88 6.74 -14.21
C VAL A 378 -6.14 5.42 -14.39
N TRP A 379 -6.63 4.34 -13.82
CA TRP A 379 -6.08 2.98 -14.02
C TRP A 379 -7.13 2.06 -14.64
N LYS A 380 -6.95 1.75 -15.93
CA LYS A 380 -7.92 0.97 -16.71
C LYS A 380 -7.23 0.04 -17.69
N ARG A 381 -7.64 -1.24 -17.71
CA ARG A 381 -7.07 -2.29 -18.58
C ARG A 381 -5.54 -2.40 -18.47
N ASN A 382 -5.01 -2.28 -17.26
CA ASN A 382 -3.58 -2.22 -16.95
C ASN A 382 -2.85 -1.01 -17.55
N ASN A 383 -3.56 -0.02 -18.10
CA ASN A 383 -2.96 1.23 -18.52
C ASN A 383 -3.15 2.23 -17.38
N TRP A 384 -2.04 2.67 -16.79
CA TRP A 384 -2.06 3.77 -15.84
C TRP A 384 -1.85 5.08 -16.59
N GLY A 385 -2.76 6.03 -16.40
CA GLY A 385 -2.76 7.34 -17.03
C GLY A 385 -2.56 8.49 -16.04
N GLY A 386 -2.19 8.17 -14.80
CA GLY A 386 -1.90 9.17 -13.79
C GLY A 386 -0.66 9.98 -14.15
N LYS A 387 -0.49 11.09 -13.45
CA LYS A 387 0.71 11.93 -13.52
C LYS A 387 1.26 12.08 -12.12
N ARG A 388 2.60 12.09 -12.00
CA ARG A 388 3.26 12.47 -10.76
C ARG A 388 2.92 13.92 -10.45
N HIS A 389 2.37 14.17 -9.28
CA HIS A 389 2.07 15.51 -8.81
C HIS A 389 3.40 16.26 -8.52
N PRO A 390 3.52 17.56 -8.82
CA PRO A 390 4.75 18.33 -8.56
C PRO A 390 5.18 18.40 -7.08
N ASN A 391 4.27 18.08 -6.17
CA ASN A 391 4.48 18.03 -4.72
C ASN A 391 4.40 16.61 -4.17
N ALA A 392 4.53 15.58 -5.02
CA ALA A 392 4.46 14.18 -4.60
C ALA A 392 5.70 13.76 -3.80
N SER A 393 6.87 14.19 -4.24
CA SER A 393 8.15 13.89 -3.59
C SER A 393 8.40 14.85 -2.43
N PRO A 394 8.97 14.35 -1.30
CA PRO A 394 9.43 15.19 -0.21
C PRO A 394 10.40 16.25 -0.74
N ARG A 395 10.08 17.54 -0.56
CA ARG A 395 10.99 18.64 -0.94
C ARG A 395 11.94 19.02 0.19
N ARG A 396 11.62 18.56 1.40
CA ARG A 396 12.33 18.85 2.64
C ARG A 396 12.29 17.62 3.52
N GLU A 397 13.27 17.54 4.40
CA GLU A 397 13.44 16.48 5.40
C GLU A 397 12.22 16.30 6.32
N ASP A 398 11.44 17.35 6.55
CA ASP A 398 10.21 17.35 7.36
C ASP A 398 8.96 16.86 6.59
N GLN A 399 9.08 16.51 5.29
CA GLN A 399 7.97 16.08 4.44
C GLN A 399 8.00 14.59 4.12
N ARG A 400 8.44 13.76 5.07
CA ARG A 400 8.47 12.30 4.90
C ARG A 400 7.09 11.76 4.61
N ARG A 401 7.05 10.72 3.79
CA ARG A 401 5.78 10.18 3.35
C ARG A 401 5.86 8.67 3.21
N GLY A 402 5.09 8.01 4.07
CA GLY A 402 4.77 6.60 3.96
C GLY A 402 3.32 6.42 3.54
N VAL A 403 3.04 5.33 2.86
CA VAL A 403 1.68 4.84 2.65
C VAL A 403 1.60 3.38 3.11
N ILE A 404 0.52 3.03 3.77
CA ILE A 404 0.17 1.66 4.12
C ILE A 404 -0.92 1.22 3.13
N VAL A 405 -0.70 0.11 2.46
CA VAL A 405 -1.66 -0.48 1.53
C VAL A 405 -2.15 -1.78 2.10
N HIS A 406 -3.47 -1.89 2.25
CA HIS A 406 -4.12 -3.11 2.70
C HIS A 406 -4.97 -3.67 1.56
N ILE A 407 -4.77 -4.95 1.24
CA ILE A 407 -5.56 -5.72 0.27
C ILE A 407 -6.41 -6.75 1.01
N ALA A 408 -7.68 -6.83 0.64
CA ALA A 408 -8.63 -7.81 1.15
C ALA A 408 -9.41 -8.47 0.00
N TRP A 409 -9.92 -9.67 0.24
CA TRP A 409 -10.79 -10.39 -0.68
C TRP A 409 -12.23 -9.87 -0.61
N LEU A 410 -13.01 -10.12 -1.66
CA LEU A 410 -14.44 -9.79 -1.61
C LEU A 410 -15.17 -10.83 -0.75
N PRO A 411 -16.19 -10.42 0.04
CA PRO A 411 -17.06 -11.37 0.72
C PRO A 411 -17.69 -12.36 -0.28
N GLY A 412 -17.64 -13.65 0.05
CA GLY A 412 -18.20 -14.74 -0.77
C GLY A 412 -17.34 -15.17 -1.96
N GLN A 413 -16.12 -14.65 -2.11
CA GLN A 413 -15.15 -15.13 -3.09
C GLN A 413 -14.52 -16.46 -2.63
N ASP A 414 -14.25 -17.39 -3.56
CA ASP A 414 -13.41 -18.56 -3.28
C ASP A 414 -11.98 -18.07 -2.97
N LEU A 415 -11.56 -18.19 -1.71
CA LEU A 415 -10.28 -17.66 -1.24
C LEU A 415 -9.08 -18.36 -1.89
N HIS A 416 -9.18 -19.66 -2.13
CA HIS A 416 -8.10 -20.43 -2.75
C HIS A 416 -7.91 -20.02 -4.21
N GLU A 417 -9.00 -19.94 -4.98
CA GLU A 417 -8.96 -19.49 -6.37
C GLU A 417 -8.49 -18.02 -6.47
N ALA A 418 -8.98 -17.16 -5.58
CA ALA A 418 -8.60 -15.75 -5.53
C ALA A 418 -7.10 -15.55 -5.27
N TRP A 419 -6.58 -16.28 -4.29
CA TRP A 419 -5.16 -16.29 -3.97
C TRP A 419 -4.35 -16.77 -5.16
N TRP A 420 -4.70 -17.91 -5.75
CA TRP A 420 -3.96 -18.48 -6.90
C TRP A 420 -3.95 -17.51 -8.08
N ASN A 421 -5.09 -16.91 -8.41
CA ASN A 421 -5.21 -15.92 -9.48
C ASN A 421 -4.32 -14.68 -9.23
N LEU A 422 -4.32 -14.14 -8.01
CA LEU A 422 -3.49 -12.98 -7.68
C LEU A 422 -2.01 -13.34 -7.67
N ARG A 423 -1.63 -14.46 -7.06
CA ARG A 423 -0.24 -14.93 -7.02
C ARG A 423 0.32 -15.16 -8.41
N GLU A 424 -0.44 -15.82 -9.29
CA GLU A 424 -0.06 -16.00 -10.70
C GLU A 424 0.11 -14.64 -11.40
N PHE A 425 -0.77 -13.68 -11.12
CA PHE A 425 -0.69 -12.35 -11.68
C PHE A 425 0.52 -11.55 -11.18
N GLU A 426 0.89 -11.66 -9.91
CA GLU A 426 2.11 -11.03 -9.39
C GLU A 426 3.38 -11.62 -10.05
N LEU A 427 3.42 -12.95 -10.19
CA LEU A 427 4.53 -13.69 -10.76
C LEU A 427 4.67 -13.51 -12.29
N HIS A 428 3.56 -13.43 -13.02
CA HIS A 428 3.57 -13.49 -14.49
C HIS A 428 2.81 -12.36 -15.17
N GLY A 429 1.91 -11.68 -14.47
CA GLY A 429 1.10 -10.58 -14.98
C GLY A 429 1.87 -9.28 -15.22
N VAL A 430 1.17 -8.31 -15.82
CA VAL A 430 1.62 -6.94 -16.06
C VAL A 430 0.54 -5.99 -15.56
N ALA A 431 0.77 -5.41 -14.39
CA ALA A 431 -0.18 -4.55 -13.68
C ALA A 431 -0.24 -3.14 -14.29
N VAL A 432 0.90 -2.61 -14.73
CA VAL A 432 0.99 -1.34 -15.47
C VAL A 432 1.73 -1.58 -16.78
N ARG A 433 1.06 -1.36 -17.91
CA ARG A 433 1.62 -1.54 -19.25
C ARG A 433 2.33 -0.29 -19.73
N GLU A 434 3.41 -0.49 -20.47
CA GLU A 434 4.04 0.57 -21.26
C GLU A 434 3.07 1.09 -22.33
N ARG A 435 2.97 2.41 -22.48
CA ARG A 435 2.23 3.02 -23.59
C ARG A 435 3.17 3.17 -24.78
N TRP A 436 2.92 2.39 -25.80
CA TRP A 436 3.55 2.57 -27.09
C TRP A 436 2.79 3.71 -27.79
N ASN A 437 3.48 4.80 -28.10
CA ASN A 437 2.96 5.78 -29.05
C ASN A 437 3.07 5.11 -30.42
N ASP A 438 1.95 4.56 -30.91
CA ASP A 438 1.85 3.99 -32.25
C ASP A 438 2.04 5.07 -33.34
#